data_AF-A0A218ZEL7-F1
#
_entry.id   AF-A0A218ZEL7-F1
#
_cell.length_a   1.000
_cell.length_b   1.000
_cell.length_c   1.000
_cell.angle_alpha   90.00
_cell.angle_beta   90.00
_cell.angle_gamma   90.00
#
_symmetry.space_group_name_H-M   'P 1'
#
loop_
_entity.id
_entity.type
_entity.pdbx_description
1 polymer ?
#
loop_
_entity_poly.entity_id
_entity_poly.type
_entity_poly.pdbx_seq_one_letter_code
_entity_poly.pdbx_strand_id
1 'polypeptide(L)'
;MDPALREGQGLRIAVEGCGHGTLDAIYASVGKACKVRGWDSVDLLIIGGDFQSVRNASDLTVMSCPVKYREIGDFHAYYSGATKAPYLTIFVGGNHEASSHLWELFYGGWVAPNIYYMGAANVVRLGGLRIAGMSGIWKGYNFKKTHYERLPYSEDDIKSIYHVREIDVRKLLQLRTQIDIGISHDWPRAIENHGHAKSLWSMKPDFERESKEGTLGSLAAAYVMDRLRPPYWFSAHMHCKFAAIKTYEAPNSNGAPAPAPARALISGPQNTVQPVTLAARHNSDEIDLDMDEEQLPPAQPVASNRAAVANQDEITFDEDEDELTDHVHGVGAASHQGEISSEDADTPRSAPVSSVSSELRAQLPAAFSRPAIPLMRAGVEPKIPADITNKTVRFLALDKCLPRRKFLQLLEIRPHGEVGKSASMDGPRPKPEFEYDPEWLAITRAFASHMIFGSKSARTPEDLGEANYRRLIEREQAWVEEHVVRKGKLGIPENFSPTAPVFVVGTPAIVEDGPVEYNNPQTQEFCDLLGMENQFSSSEEERHERMRRGPPPLERRHDGGVGGRGRGGRGGRGGRSGGGRGGGRGGGRGGGRGRRPGRF
;
A
#
# COMPACT_ATOMS: atom_id res chain seq x y z
N MET A 1 -43.36 -23.94 -18.68
CA MET A 1 -41.92 -23.99 -18.38
C MET A 1 -41.25 -23.22 -19.49
N ASP A 2 -40.82 -21.99 -19.20
CA ASP A 2 -40.21 -21.11 -20.20
C ASP A 2 -38.69 -21.23 -20.07
N PRO A 3 -37.98 -21.85 -21.02
CA PRO A 3 -36.57 -22.20 -20.86
C PRO A 3 -35.72 -21.23 -21.68
N ALA A 4 -35.39 -20.05 -21.17
CA ALA A 4 -34.38 -19.22 -21.82
C ALA A 4 -33.85 -18.10 -20.92
N LEU A 5 -32.68 -18.36 -20.33
CA LEU A 5 -31.53 -17.43 -20.26
C LEU A 5 -30.37 -18.25 -19.69
N ARG A 6 -29.66 -18.96 -20.56
CA ARG A 6 -28.42 -19.66 -20.21
C ARG A 6 -27.26 -18.73 -20.55
N GLU A 7 -26.70 -18.11 -19.51
CA GLU A 7 -25.50 -17.27 -19.58
C GLU A 7 -24.24 -18.14 -19.78
N GLY A 8 -23.35 -17.73 -20.70
CA GLY A 8 -22.10 -18.46 -21.00
C GLY A 8 -21.07 -18.35 -19.86
N GLN A 9 -20.27 -19.37 -19.60
CA GLN A 9 -19.47 -19.47 -18.37
C GLN A 9 -18.41 -18.35 -18.25
N GLY A 10 -18.61 -17.37 -17.37
CA GLY A 10 -17.53 -16.51 -16.87
C GLY A 10 -16.71 -17.18 -15.77
N LEU A 11 -15.57 -16.58 -15.43
CA LEU A 11 -14.76 -17.03 -14.29
C LEU A 11 -15.42 -16.61 -12.99
N ARG A 12 -15.48 -17.55 -12.05
CA ARG A 12 -15.99 -17.35 -10.70
C ARG A 12 -14.87 -16.85 -9.81
N ILE A 13 -14.97 -15.61 -9.37
CA ILE A 13 -13.92 -14.91 -8.64
C ILE A 13 -14.43 -14.52 -7.27
N ALA A 14 -13.67 -14.83 -6.23
CA ALA A 14 -13.81 -14.23 -4.92
C ALA A 14 -12.83 -13.06 -4.78
N VAL A 15 -13.29 -11.95 -4.22
CA VAL A 15 -12.47 -10.77 -3.93
C VAL A 15 -12.51 -10.52 -2.43
N GLU A 16 -11.35 -10.45 -1.83
CA GLU A 16 -11.09 -10.16 -0.41
C GLU A 16 -10.38 -8.81 -0.28
N GLY A 17 -10.70 -8.04 0.76
CA GLY A 17 -9.98 -6.81 1.10
C GLY A 17 -8.59 -7.08 1.69
N CYS A 18 -8.36 -6.71 2.95
CA CYS A 18 -7.07 -6.92 3.62
C CYS A 18 -7.00 -8.31 4.29
N GLY A 19 -5.93 -9.07 4.04
CA GLY A 19 -5.80 -10.45 4.52
C GLY A 19 -5.41 -10.61 6.00
N HIS A 20 -4.52 -9.75 6.50
CA HIS A 20 -3.95 -9.74 7.85
C HIS A 20 -3.53 -11.11 8.40
N GLY A 21 -3.01 -11.99 7.54
CA GLY A 21 -2.54 -13.32 7.94
C GLY A 21 -3.63 -14.32 8.36
N THR A 22 -4.91 -14.04 8.10
CA THR A 22 -6.06 -14.88 8.52
C THR A 22 -6.59 -15.79 7.41
N LEU A 23 -5.68 -16.47 6.70
CA LEU A 23 -5.99 -17.22 5.48
C LEU A 23 -7.00 -18.34 5.71
N ASP A 24 -6.94 -19.03 6.86
CA ASP A 24 -7.86 -20.12 7.15
C ASP A 24 -9.31 -19.62 7.24
N ALA A 25 -9.51 -18.45 7.88
CA ALA A 25 -10.81 -17.81 7.99
C ALA A 25 -11.32 -17.29 6.63
N ILE A 26 -10.44 -16.74 5.81
CA ILE A 26 -10.77 -16.27 4.45
C ILE A 26 -11.22 -17.45 3.59
N TYR A 27 -10.44 -18.53 3.52
CA TYR A 27 -10.81 -19.71 2.73
C TYR A 27 -12.09 -20.37 3.22
N ALA A 28 -12.30 -20.45 4.54
CA ALA A 28 -13.56 -20.94 5.11
C ALA A 28 -14.75 -20.06 4.72
N SER A 29 -14.58 -18.74 4.69
CA SER A 29 -15.62 -17.77 4.31
C SER A 29 -15.95 -17.86 2.81
N VAL A 30 -14.95 -18.03 1.95
CA VAL A 30 -15.16 -18.31 0.52
C VAL A 30 -15.96 -19.60 0.34
N GLY A 31 -15.60 -20.68 1.05
CA GLY A 31 -16.33 -21.94 1.00
C GLY A 31 -17.79 -21.82 1.45
N LYS A 32 -18.07 -21.03 2.50
CA LYS A 32 -19.44 -20.72 2.95
C LYS A 32 -20.20 -19.90 1.91
N ALA A 33 -19.59 -18.84 1.37
CA ALA A 33 -20.20 -17.99 0.35
C ALA A 33 -20.54 -18.76 -0.93
N CYS A 34 -19.66 -19.68 -1.35
CA CYS A 34 -19.91 -20.59 -2.47
C CYS A 34 -21.16 -21.45 -2.23
N LYS A 35 -21.29 -22.06 -1.05
CA LYS A 35 -22.47 -22.87 -0.71
C LYS A 35 -23.76 -22.05 -0.77
N VAL A 36 -23.76 -20.83 -0.24
CA VAL A 36 -24.94 -19.94 -0.27
C VAL A 36 -25.29 -19.54 -1.71
N ARG A 37 -24.29 -19.27 -2.56
CA ARG A 37 -24.49 -18.93 -3.98
C ARG A 37 -24.82 -20.14 -4.88
N GLY A 38 -24.74 -21.37 -4.34
CA GLY A 38 -24.88 -22.59 -5.14
C GLY A 38 -23.70 -22.84 -6.08
N TRP A 39 -22.52 -22.31 -5.78
CA TRP A 39 -21.28 -22.58 -6.48
C TRP A 39 -20.55 -23.76 -5.83
N ASP A 40 -20.04 -24.68 -6.64
CA ASP A 40 -19.17 -25.78 -6.19
C ASP A 40 -17.80 -25.26 -5.73
N SER A 41 -17.24 -24.28 -6.45
CA SER A 41 -15.98 -23.61 -6.12
C SER A 41 -15.88 -22.26 -6.83
N VAL A 42 -14.88 -21.46 -6.41
CA VAL A 42 -14.33 -20.37 -7.21
C VAL A 42 -13.14 -20.85 -8.03
N ASP A 43 -12.87 -20.15 -9.12
CA ASP A 43 -11.72 -20.36 -10.00
C ASP A 43 -10.51 -19.52 -9.56
N LEU A 44 -10.76 -18.39 -8.88
CA LEU A 44 -9.74 -17.46 -8.37
C LEU A 44 -10.20 -16.79 -7.08
N LEU A 45 -9.29 -16.63 -6.13
CA LEU A 45 -9.38 -15.68 -5.02
C LEU A 45 -8.39 -14.53 -5.26
N ILE A 46 -8.85 -13.29 -5.15
CA ILE A 46 -8.03 -12.07 -5.19
C ILE A 46 -7.98 -11.48 -3.79
N ILE A 47 -6.80 -11.27 -3.22
CA ILE A 47 -6.63 -10.53 -1.95
C ILE A 47 -5.99 -9.17 -2.26
N GLY A 48 -6.66 -8.10 -1.84
CA GLY A 48 -6.28 -6.71 -2.13
C GLY A 48 -5.06 -6.19 -1.38
N GLY A 49 -4.46 -6.99 -0.49
CA GLY A 49 -3.18 -6.74 0.16
C GLY A 49 -3.22 -6.90 1.66
N ASP A 50 -2.18 -6.41 2.34
CA ASP A 50 -1.87 -6.76 3.73
C ASP A 50 -1.98 -8.28 3.94
N PHE A 51 -1.41 -9.06 3.01
CA PHE A 51 -1.55 -10.51 2.96
C PHE A 51 -0.78 -11.18 4.12
N GLN A 52 0.36 -10.60 4.50
CA GLN A 52 1.27 -11.08 5.54
C GLN A 52 1.83 -12.49 5.24
N SER A 53 2.57 -12.63 4.14
CA SER A 53 3.24 -13.88 3.73
C SER A 53 4.48 -14.22 4.58
N VAL A 54 4.30 -14.28 5.91
CA VAL A 54 5.35 -14.46 6.92
C VAL A 54 5.79 -15.93 7.01
N ARG A 55 7.05 -16.23 6.69
CA ARG A 55 7.56 -17.61 6.69
C ARG A 55 7.97 -18.08 8.08
N ASN A 56 8.54 -17.16 8.87
CA ASN A 56 9.07 -17.38 10.21
C ASN A 56 9.15 -16.07 11.01
N ALA A 57 9.56 -16.17 12.28
CA ALA A 57 9.64 -15.04 13.20
C ALA A 57 10.61 -13.93 12.75
N SER A 58 11.66 -14.25 11.97
CA SER A 58 12.59 -13.24 11.47
C SER A 58 11.92 -12.31 10.46
N ASP A 59 11.01 -12.80 9.61
CA ASP A 59 10.25 -11.94 8.69
C ASP A 59 9.37 -10.91 9.44
N LEU A 60 8.88 -11.24 10.64
CA LEU A 60 8.10 -10.30 11.46
C LEU A 60 8.92 -9.11 11.95
N THR A 61 10.24 -9.27 12.11
CA THR A 61 11.10 -8.20 12.65
C THR A 61 11.10 -6.95 11.76
N VAL A 62 10.95 -7.16 10.44
CA VAL A 62 10.93 -6.13 9.40
C VAL A 62 9.53 -5.79 8.90
N MET A 63 8.49 -6.32 9.52
CA MET A 63 7.11 -5.94 9.21
C MET A 63 6.83 -4.53 9.75
N SER A 64 6.22 -3.68 8.91
CA SER A 64 5.88 -2.30 9.25
C SER A 64 4.62 -2.21 10.12
N CYS A 65 4.64 -2.85 11.29
CA CYS A 65 3.60 -2.72 12.29
C CYS A 65 4.21 -2.64 13.71
N PRO A 66 3.53 -1.99 14.66
CA PRO A 66 3.99 -1.95 16.04
C PRO A 66 4.21 -3.37 16.60
N VAL A 67 5.29 -3.57 17.35
CA VAL A 67 5.71 -4.90 17.83
C VAL A 67 4.61 -5.67 18.56
N LYS A 68 3.76 -4.96 19.33
CA LYS A 68 2.63 -5.54 20.07
C LYS A 68 1.54 -6.18 19.18
N TYR A 69 1.50 -5.85 17.89
CA TYR A 69 0.52 -6.37 16.93
C TYR A 69 1.14 -7.36 15.94
N ARG A 70 2.42 -7.73 16.14
CA ARG A 70 3.10 -8.71 15.28
C ARG A 70 2.65 -10.11 15.66
N GLU A 71 1.98 -10.76 14.73
CA GLU A 71 1.54 -12.15 14.86
C GLU A 71 2.01 -12.95 13.65
N ILE A 72 2.33 -14.23 13.87
CA ILE A 72 2.82 -15.13 12.81
C ILE A 72 1.74 -15.40 11.74
N GLY A 73 0.46 -15.34 12.13
CA GLY A 73 -0.68 -15.67 11.27
C GLY A 73 -0.67 -17.13 10.81
N ASP A 74 -1.46 -17.41 9.78
CA ASP A 74 -1.68 -18.79 9.28
C ASP A 74 -0.69 -19.17 8.17
N PHE A 75 -0.07 -18.18 7.51
CA PHE A 75 0.66 -18.39 6.26
C PHE A 75 1.84 -19.38 6.38
N HIS A 76 2.51 -19.45 7.53
CA HIS A 76 3.64 -20.36 7.73
C HIS A 76 3.26 -21.84 7.49
N ALA A 77 2.00 -22.22 7.75
CA ALA A 77 1.50 -23.57 7.50
C ALA A 77 1.38 -23.86 5.99
N TYR A 78 1.00 -22.86 5.19
CA TYR A 78 0.95 -22.94 3.72
C TYR A 78 2.35 -22.98 3.11
N TYR A 79 3.24 -22.13 3.61
CA TYR A 79 4.64 -22.09 3.17
C TYR A 79 5.37 -23.40 3.43
N SER A 80 5.13 -24.03 4.58
CA SER A 80 5.73 -25.32 4.95
C SER A 80 5.16 -26.52 4.20
N GLY A 81 4.00 -26.37 3.55
CA GLY A 81 3.24 -27.46 2.93
C GLY A 81 2.39 -28.28 3.90
N ALA A 82 2.28 -27.88 5.17
CA ALA A 82 1.36 -28.50 6.14
C ALA A 82 -0.11 -28.27 5.74
N THR A 83 -0.42 -27.10 5.17
CA THR A 83 -1.73 -26.78 4.59
C THR A 83 -1.55 -26.42 3.12
N LYS A 84 -2.57 -26.68 2.29
CA LYS A 84 -2.60 -26.29 0.87
C LYS A 84 -3.79 -25.37 0.62
N ALA A 85 -3.58 -24.27 -0.11
CA ALA A 85 -4.65 -23.37 -0.49
C ALA A 85 -5.67 -24.08 -1.40
N PRO A 86 -6.98 -24.02 -1.08
CA PRO A 86 -8.02 -24.74 -1.80
C PRO A 86 -8.31 -24.15 -3.18
N TYR A 87 -7.98 -22.87 -3.39
CA TYR A 87 -8.22 -22.13 -4.63
C TYR A 87 -6.92 -21.49 -5.11
N LEU A 88 -6.81 -21.27 -6.42
CA LEU A 88 -5.79 -20.36 -6.93
C LEU A 88 -6.02 -18.99 -6.29
N THR A 89 -5.00 -18.47 -5.63
CA THR A 89 -5.06 -17.21 -4.90
C THR A 89 -3.99 -16.28 -5.42
N ILE A 90 -4.38 -15.10 -5.89
CA ILE A 90 -3.44 -14.03 -6.25
C ILE A 90 -3.58 -12.88 -5.26
N PHE A 91 -2.49 -12.18 -5.00
CA PHE A 91 -2.52 -10.98 -4.16
C PHE A 91 -1.51 -9.93 -4.60
N VAL A 92 -1.83 -8.67 -4.30
CA VAL A 92 -0.87 -7.55 -4.32
C VAL A 92 -0.42 -7.27 -2.89
N GLY A 93 0.77 -6.70 -2.69
CA GLY A 93 1.26 -6.34 -1.36
C GLY A 93 0.58 -5.08 -0.82
N GLY A 94 0.36 -5.02 0.49
CA GLY A 94 -0.03 -3.80 1.21
C GLY A 94 1.14 -3.16 1.95
N ASN A 95 0.87 -2.53 3.09
CA ASN A 95 1.88 -1.94 3.98
C ASN A 95 2.26 -2.86 5.15
N HIS A 96 1.41 -3.82 5.51
CA HIS A 96 1.68 -4.84 6.52
C HIS A 96 2.11 -6.14 5.85
N GLU A 97 3.36 -6.20 5.41
CA GLU A 97 3.88 -7.36 4.68
C GLU A 97 5.19 -7.88 5.22
N ALA A 98 5.45 -9.16 4.97
CA ALA A 98 6.78 -9.75 5.04
C ALA A 98 7.61 -9.24 3.84
N SER A 99 7.98 -7.96 3.87
CA SER A 99 8.56 -7.26 2.73
C SER A 99 9.88 -7.89 2.27
N SER A 100 10.66 -8.47 3.20
CA SER A 100 11.85 -9.28 2.89
C SER A 100 11.53 -10.44 1.94
N HIS A 101 10.48 -11.20 2.23
CA HIS A 101 10.04 -12.33 1.42
C HIS A 101 9.46 -11.87 0.07
N LEU A 102 8.61 -10.84 0.07
CA LEU A 102 8.03 -10.31 -1.18
C LEU A 102 9.09 -9.70 -2.10
N TRP A 103 10.18 -9.17 -1.55
CA TRP A 103 11.30 -8.63 -2.33
C TRP A 103 12.00 -9.69 -3.18
N GLU A 104 12.10 -10.91 -2.67
CA GLU A 104 12.67 -12.05 -3.40
C GLU A 104 11.87 -12.39 -4.67
N LEU A 105 10.59 -11.98 -4.71
CA LEU A 105 9.61 -12.25 -5.76
C LEU A 105 9.13 -10.95 -6.43
N PHE A 106 10.04 -10.00 -6.66
CA PHE A 106 9.73 -8.67 -7.21
C PHE A 106 8.93 -8.71 -8.52
N TYR A 107 9.22 -9.67 -9.41
CA TYR A 107 8.52 -9.87 -10.69
C TYR A 107 7.25 -10.75 -10.59
N GLY A 108 6.89 -11.16 -9.37
CA GLY A 108 5.81 -12.11 -9.08
C GLY A 108 6.30 -13.55 -9.00
N GLY A 109 5.57 -14.38 -8.26
CA GLY A 109 5.88 -15.79 -8.08
C GLY A 109 5.07 -16.45 -6.96
N TRP A 110 5.21 -17.76 -6.85
CA TRP A 110 4.52 -18.54 -5.83
C TRP A 110 5.16 -18.31 -4.47
N VAL A 111 4.37 -17.86 -3.50
CA VAL A 111 4.79 -17.80 -2.08
C VAL A 111 4.48 -19.10 -1.35
N ALA A 112 3.53 -19.88 -1.87
CA ALA A 112 3.18 -21.24 -1.45
C ALA A 112 2.42 -21.91 -2.62
N PRO A 113 2.20 -23.24 -2.60
CA PRO A 113 1.39 -23.90 -3.63
C PRO A 113 -0.01 -23.27 -3.72
N ASN A 114 -0.46 -22.94 -4.94
CA ASN A 114 -1.70 -22.22 -5.25
C ASN A 114 -1.79 -20.75 -4.75
N ILE A 115 -0.73 -20.16 -4.18
CA ILE A 115 -0.71 -18.76 -3.73
C ILE A 115 0.38 -17.99 -4.49
N TYR A 116 -0.04 -17.06 -5.34
CA TYR A 116 0.84 -16.29 -6.22
C TYR A 116 0.85 -14.82 -5.84
N TYR A 117 2.04 -14.30 -5.50
CA TYR A 117 2.26 -12.88 -5.33
C TYR A 117 2.41 -12.22 -6.70
N MET A 118 1.70 -11.12 -6.95
CA MET A 118 1.80 -10.42 -8.22
C MET A 118 3.15 -9.70 -8.42
N GLY A 119 3.96 -9.46 -7.38
CA GLY A 119 5.17 -8.65 -7.52
C GLY A 119 4.89 -7.16 -7.29
N ALA A 120 5.89 -6.30 -7.51
CA ALA A 120 5.72 -4.85 -7.34
C ALA A 120 4.67 -4.27 -8.30
N ALA A 121 4.68 -4.73 -9.56
CA ALA A 121 3.64 -4.53 -10.55
C ALA A 121 3.68 -5.67 -11.56
N ASN A 122 2.53 -6.14 -12.06
CA ASN A 122 2.47 -7.26 -13.01
C ASN A 122 1.15 -7.33 -13.76
N VAL A 123 1.15 -8.05 -14.89
CA VAL A 123 -0.07 -8.47 -15.59
C VAL A 123 0.01 -9.98 -15.85
N VAL A 124 -1.02 -10.68 -15.39
CA VAL A 124 -1.17 -12.13 -15.58
C VAL A 124 -2.46 -12.44 -16.33
N ARG A 125 -2.52 -13.61 -16.95
CA ARG A 125 -3.69 -14.11 -17.68
C ARG A 125 -4.28 -15.31 -16.97
N LEU A 126 -5.60 -15.31 -16.79
CA LEU A 126 -6.34 -16.46 -16.25
C LEU A 126 -7.58 -16.71 -17.10
N GLY A 127 -7.62 -17.85 -17.82
CA GLY A 127 -8.80 -18.23 -18.61
C GLY A 127 -9.29 -17.12 -19.56
N GLY A 128 -8.36 -16.37 -20.16
CA GLY A 128 -8.65 -15.24 -21.05
C GLY A 128 -8.75 -13.87 -20.37
N LEU A 129 -8.96 -13.80 -19.05
CA LEU A 129 -8.92 -12.52 -18.31
C LEU A 129 -7.50 -12.00 -18.19
N ARG A 130 -7.31 -10.71 -18.40
CA ARG A 130 -6.06 -9.99 -18.11
C ARG A 130 -6.21 -9.20 -16.81
N ILE A 131 -5.35 -9.52 -15.86
CA ILE A 131 -5.38 -8.99 -14.49
C ILE A 131 -4.10 -8.19 -14.25
N ALA A 132 -4.23 -6.89 -14.07
CA ALA A 132 -3.14 -6.00 -13.72
C ALA A 132 -3.14 -5.72 -12.22
N GLY A 133 -1.98 -5.83 -11.57
CA GLY A 133 -1.81 -5.56 -10.15
C GLY A 133 -0.66 -4.59 -9.88
N MET A 134 -0.83 -3.76 -8.86
CA MET A 134 0.23 -2.94 -8.28
C MET A 134 0.23 -3.07 -6.76
N SER A 135 1.42 -3.33 -6.21
CA SER A 135 1.62 -3.54 -4.78
C SER A 135 2.07 -2.26 -4.09
N GLY A 136 1.67 -2.11 -2.83
CA GLY A 136 2.12 -1.05 -1.95
C GLY A 136 1.13 0.11 -1.79
N ILE A 137 1.58 1.15 -1.07
CA ILE A 137 0.84 2.40 -0.88
C ILE A 137 1.60 3.59 -1.45
N TRP A 138 0.87 4.62 -1.86
CA TRP A 138 1.46 5.82 -2.43
C TRP A 138 1.96 6.78 -1.35
N LYS A 139 3.25 7.16 -1.45
CA LYS A 139 3.81 8.30 -0.73
C LYS A 139 4.63 9.17 -1.69
N GLY A 140 4.19 10.42 -1.88
CA GLY A 140 4.74 11.32 -2.91
C GLY A 140 6.26 11.55 -2.83
N TYR A 141 6.83 11.57 -1.62
CA TYR A 141 8.26 11.79 -1.41
C TYR A 141 9.15 10.59 -1.80
N ASN A 142 8.58 9.38 -1.88
CA ASN A 142 9.29 8.18 -2.35
C ASN A 142 8.95 7.80 -3.78
N PHE A 143 7.84 8.30 -4.33
CA PHE A 143 7.35 7.93 -5.67
C PHE A 143 8.42 8.07 -6.75
N LYS A 144 9.21 9.15 -6.75
CA LYS A 144 10.26 9.40 -7.75
C LYS A 144 11.62 8.75 -7.43
N LYS A 145 11.76 8.04 -6.30
CA LYS A 145 13.00 7.35 -5.93
C LYS A 145 13.07 5.98 -6.62
N THR A 146 14.27 5.41 -6.69
CA THR A 146 14.46 4.02 -7.09
C THR A 146 14.05 3.08 -5.94
N HIS A 147 14.09 1.78 -6.24
CA HIS A 147 13.98 0.70 -5.26
C HIS A 147 15.34 0.47 -4.62
N TYR A 148 15.68 1.24 -3.60
CA TYR A 148 17.02 1.22 -2.99
C TYR A 148 17.15 0.25 -1.81
N GLU A 149 16.05 -0.34 -1.37
CA GLU A 149 15.97 -1.16 -0.16
C GLU A 149 16.67 -2.51 -0.36
N ARG A 150 17.60 -2.84 0.53
CA ARG A 150 18.22 -4.18 0.65
C ARG A 150 18.48 -4.49 2.12
N LEU A 151 18.35 -5.76 2.49
CA LEU A 151 18.61 -6.20 3.86
C LEU A 151 20.09 -5.99 4.24
N PRO A 152 20.40 -5.69 5.52
CA PRO A 152 19.46 -5.40 6.60
C PRO A 152 18.81 -4.01 6.45
N TYR A 153 17.50 -3.92 6.73
CA TYR A 153 16.74 -2.69 6.59
C TYR A 153 16.95 -1.74 7.77
N SER A 154 17.04 -0.44 7.47
CA SER A 154 16.84 0.62 8.47
C SER A 154 15.35 0.82 8.77
N GLU A 155 15.01 1.59 9.81
CA GLU A 155 13.62 1.95 10.12
C GLU A 155 12.93 2.67 8.96
N ASP A 156 13.67 3.49 8.23
CA ASP A 156 13.15 4.16 7.02
C ASP A 156 12.91 3.16 5.89
N ASP A 157 13.78 2.17 5.71
CA ASP A 157 13.65 1.16 4.66
C ASP A 157 12.44 0.25 4.89
N ILE A 158 12.15 -0.09 6.16
CA ILE A 158 10.94 -0.85 6.55
C ILE A 158 9.67 -0.14 6.08
N LYS A 159 9.65 1.20 6.07
CA LYS A 159 8.52 1.98 5.56
C LYS A 159 8.60 2.17 4.05
N SER A 160 9.79 2.42 3.51
CA SER A 160 9.91 2.80 2.10
C SER A 160 9.77 1.63 1.12
N ILE A 161 10.03 0.40 1.56
CA ILE A 161 10.00 -0.80 0.70
C ILE A 161 8.65 -1.08 0.06
N TYR A 162 7.54 -0.81 0.75
CA TYR A 162 6.19 -1.02 0.24
C TYR A 162 5.61 0.24 -0.41
N HIS A 163 6.37 1.33 -0.56
CA HIS A 163 5.84 2.50 -1.27
C HIS A 163 5.88 2.31 -2.78
N VAL A 164 4.78 2.66 -3.46
CA VAL A 164 4.70 2.60 -4.93
C VAL A 164 5.78 3.48 -5.57
N ARG A 165 6.49 2.95 -6.57
CA ARG A 165 7.50 3.68 -7.35
C ARG A 165 7.00 4.05 -8.73
N GLU A 166 7.49 5.18 -9.21
CA GLU A 166 7.11 5.73 -10.50
C GLU A 166 7.52 4.80 -11.65
N ILE A 167 8.64 4.09 -11.56
CA ILE A 167 9.09 3.17 -12.61
C ILE A 167 8.12 1.99 -12.82
N ASP A 168 7.48 1.51 -11.74
CA ASP A 168 6.49 0.43 -11.82
C ASP A 168 5.18 0.90 -12.44
N VAL A 169 4.73 2.09 -12.04
CA VAL A 169 3.59 2.78 -12.66
C VAL A 169 3.88 3.07 -14.14
N ARG A 170 5.09 3.52 -14.47
CA ARG A 170 5.50 3.85 -15.83
C ARG A 170 5.37 2.64 -16.76
N LYS A 171 5.76 1.44 -16.31
CA LYS A 171 5.54 0.18 -17.03
C LYS A 171 4.05 -0.07 -17.29
N LEU A 172 3.21 0.01 -16.26
CA LEU A 172 1.75 -0.18 -16.41
C LEU A 172 1.12 0.82 -17.39
N LEU A 173 1.58 2.08 -17.38
CA LEU A 173 1.11 3.11 -18.32
C LEU A 173 1.52 2.84 -19.78
N GLN A 174 2.47 1.92 -20.03
CA GLN A 174 2.83 1.52 -21.39
C GLN A 174 1.87 0.49 -21.99
N LEU A 175 0.98 -0.13 -21.20
CA LEU A 175 -0.01 -1.07 -21.73
C LEU A 175 -0.94 -0.38 -22.72
N ARG A 176 -1.24 -1.08 -23.81
CA ARG A 176 -2.05 -0.60 -24.94
C ARG A 176 -3.26 -1.46 -25.22
N THR A 177 -3.25 -2.71 -24.79
CA THR A 177 -4.40 -3.61 -24.98
C THR A 177 -5.25 -3.65 -23.71
N GLN A 178 -6.55 -3.97 -23.87
CA GLN A 178 -7.54 -3.90 -22.79
C GLN A 178 -7.17 -4.82 -21.61
N ILE A 179 -7.29 -4.27 -20.39
CA ILE A 179 -7.21 -5.02 -19.12
C ILE A 179 -8.63 -5.22 -18.59
N ASP A 180 -8.89 -6.38 -17.97
CA ASP A 180 -10.21 -6.75 -17.45
C ASP A 180 -10.36 -6.38 -15.97
N ILE A 181 -9.30 -6.61 -15.19
CA ILE A 181 -9.27 -6.39 -13.75
C ILE A 181 -8.01 -5.59 -13.38
N GLY A 182 -8.18 -4.48 -12.68
CA GLY A 182 -7.11 -3.75 -12.00
C GLY A 182 -7.14 -4.00 -10.49
N ILE A 183 -5.98 -4.10 -9.85
CA ILE A 183 -5.84 -4.31 -8.40
C ILE A 183 -4.80 -3.34 -7.86
N SER A 184 -5.15 -2.60 -6.81
CA SER A 184 -4.22 -1.80 -6.00
C SER A 184 -4.61 -1.89 -4.53
N HIS A 185 -3.64 -1.88 -3.61
CA HIS A 185 -3.97 -1.92 -2.19
C HIS A 185 -4.71 -0.65 -1.74
N ASP A 186 -4.10 0.51 -1.97
CA ASP A 186 -4.74 1.79 -1.73
C ASP A 186 -5.70 2.19 -2.86
N TRP A 187 -6.66 3.05 -2.55
CA TRP A 187 -7.72 3.42 -3.48
C TRP A 187 -7.17 4.38 -4.54
N PRO A 188 -7.61 4.29 -5.82
CA PRO A 188 -7.38 5.34 -6.79
C PRO A 188 -7.89 6.68 -6.25
N ARG A 189 -7.04 7.71 -6.29
CA ARG A 189 -7.40 9.05 -5.81
C ARG A 189 -8.68 9.57 -6.45
N ALA A 190 -9.50 10.22 -5.63
CA ALA A 190 -10.77 10.84 -6.01
C ALA A 190 -11.88 9.85 -6.43
N ILE A 191 -11.69 8.52 -6.29
CA ILE A 191 -12.71 7.53 -6.67
C ILE A 191 -13.98 7.63 -5.82
N GLU A 192 -13.87 8.19 -4.62
CA GLU A 192 -15.00 8.42 -3.71
C GLU A 192 -16.04 9.39 -4.26
N ASN A 193 -15.62 10.30 -5.15
CA ASN A 193 -16.51 11.23 -5.85
C ASN A 193 -17.42 10.54 -6.89
N HIS A 194 -17.15 9.27 -7.20
CA HIS A 194 -17.90 8.45 -8.16
C HIS A 194 -18.82 7.42 -7.49
N GLY A 195 -18.99 7.50 -6.16
CA GLY A 195 -19.88 6.65 -5.38
C GLY A 195 -20.74 7.45 -4.40
N HIS A 196 -21.27 6.78 -3.38
CA HIS A 196 -22.06 7.43 -2.33
C HIS A 196 -21.15 8.07 -1.26
N ALA A 197 -20.51 9.20 -1.61
CA ALA A 197 -19.55 9.88 -0.72
C ALA A 197 -20.14 10.22 0.67
N LYS A 198 -21.41 10.63 0.75
CA LYS A 198 -22.06 10.96 2.03
C LYS A 198 -22.11 9.79 3.03
N SER A 199 -22.34 8.57 2.56
CA SER A 199 -22.29 7.40 3.44
C SER A 199 -20.86 7.07 3.86
N LEU A 200 -19.88 7.33 3.00
CA LEU A 200 -18.47 7.19 3.34
C LEU A 200 -18.06 8.17 4.44
N TRP A 201 -18.43 9.45 4.34
CA TRP A 201 -18.16 10.46 5.38
C TRP A 201 -18.83 10.12 6.71
N SER A 202 -20.03 9.53 6.66
CA SER A 202 -20.73 9.10 7.87
C SER A 202 -19.99 7.96 8.58
N MET A 203 -19.31 7.10 7.82
CA MET A 203 -18.51 5.99 8.36
C MET A 203 -17.10 6.45 8.78
N LYS A 204 -16.49 7.34 8.00
CA LYS A 204 -15.13 7.87 8.17
C LYS A 204 -15.12 9.39 7.92
N PRO A 205 -15.40 10.19 8.95
CA PRO A 205 -15.53 11.65 8.82
C PRO A 205 -14.26 12.33 8.29
N ASP A 206 -13.09 11.85 8.68
CA ASP A 206 -11.79 12.43 8.28
C ASP A 206 -11.58 12.42 6.77
N PHE A 207 -12.15 11.43 6.07
CA PHE A 207 -12.05 11.33 4.62
C PHE A 207 -12.75 12.49 3.90
N GLU A 208 -13.74 13.16 4.52
CA GLU A 208 -14.40 14.32 3.92
C GLU A 208 -13.40 15.47 3.73
N ARG A 209 -12.51 15.67 4.71
CA ARG A 209 -11.45 16.68 4.62
C ARG A 209 -10.43 16.29 3.56
N GLU A 210 -9.93 15.06 3.59
CA GLU A 210 -8.93 14.58 2.61
C GLU A 210 -9.45 14.60 1.17
N SER A 211 -10.73 14.30 0.96
CA SER A 211 -11.36 14.38 -0.35
C SER A 211 -11.46 15.82 -0.86
N LYS A 212 -11.85 16.77 0.01
CA LYS A 212 -11.87 18.21 -0.32
C LYS A 212 -10.48 18.76 -0.63
N GLU A 213 -9.46 18.26 0.07
CA GLU A 213 -8.05 18.64 -0.13
C GLU A 213 -7.41 17.91 -1.34
N GLY A 214 -8.08 16.89 -1.90
CA GLY A 214 -7.56 16.10 -3.02
C GLY A 214 -6.40 15.17 -2.64
N THR A 215 -6.30 14.79 -1.38
CA THR A 215 -5.24 13.94 -0.82
C THR A 215 -5.67 12.50 -0.61
N LEU A 216 -6.98 12.23 -0.52
CA LEU A 216 -7.53 10.89 -0.31
C LEU A 216 -7.14 9.94 -1.46
N GLY A 217 -6.42 8.88 -1.12
CA GLY A 217 -6.01 7.83 -2.04
C GLY A 217 -4.78 8.14 -2.91
N SER A 218 -4.52 7.19 -3.79
CA SER A 218 -3.29 7.02 -4.56
C SER A 218 -3.35 7.72 -5.91
N LEU A 219 -2.45 8.68 -6.10
CA LEU A 219 -2.28 9.33 -7.39
C LEU A 219 -1.75 8.34 -8.44
N ALA A 220 -0.89 7.40 -8.02
CA ALA A 220 -0.37 6.35 -8.88
C ALA A 220 -1.47 5.42 -9.40
N ALA A 221 -2.31 4.90 -8.51
CA ALA A 221 -3.43 4.03 -8.91
C ALA A 221 -4.45 4.78 -9.78
N ALA A 222 -4.71 6.06 -9.50
CA ALA A 222 -5.56 6.90 -10.35
C ALA A 222 -5.02 7.01 -11.79
N TYR A 223 -3.71 7.27 -11.97
CA TYR A 223 -3.12 7.32 -13.30
C TYR A 223 -3.27 6.00 -14.06
N VAL A 224 -3.04 4.87 -13.39
CA VAL A 224 -3.17 3.55 -14.02
C VAL A 224 -4.62 3.24 -14.35
N MET A 225 -5.56 3.46 -13.42
CA MET A 225 -6.99 3.25 -13.65
C MET A 225 -7.52 4.11 -14.80
N ASP A 226 -7.15 5.38 -14.87
CA ASP A 226 -7.64 6.31 -15.90
C ASP A 226 -7.10 6.00 -17.28
N ARG A 227 -5.89 5.44 -17.33
CA ARG A 227 -5.18 5.06 -18.55
C ARG A 227 -5.59 3.68 -19.07
N LEU A 228 -5.85 2.71 -18.18
CA LEU A 228 -6.17 1.32 -18.54
C LEU A 228 -7.66 1.03 -18.60
N ARG A 229 -8.46 1.79 -17.83
CA ARG A 229 -9.92 1.70 -17.75
C ARG A 229 -10.42 0.26 -17.65
N PRO A 230 -9.95 -0.57 -16.71
CA PRO A 230 -10.46 -1.93 -16.62
C PRO A 230 -11.95 -1.93 -16.21
N PRO A 231 -12.79 -2.83 -16.73
CA PRO A 231 -14.17 -2.98 -16.28
C PRO A 231 -14.33 -3.12 -14.76
N TYR A 232 -13.34 -3.73 -14.09
CA TYR A 232 -13.31 -3.90 -12.64
C TYR A 232 -12.01 -3.34 -12.05
N TRP A 233 -12.11 -2.62 -10.92
CA TRP A 233 -10.98 -2.22 -10.10
C TRP A 233 -11.23 -2.59 -8.65
N PHE A 234 -10.31 -3.36 -8.04
CA PHE A 234 -10.40 -3.81 -6.66
C PHE A 234 -9.34 -3.15 -5.78
N SER A 235 -9.75 -2.69 -4.60
CA SER A 235 -8.85 -2.14 -3.59
C SER A 235 -9.19 -2.55 -2.17
N ALA A 236 -8.29 -2.24 -1.23
CA ALA A 236 -8.42 -2.58 0.19
C ALA A 236 -7.98 -1.37 1.04
N HIS A 237 -7.13 -1.59 2.05
CA HIS A 237 -6.45 -0.62 2.91
C HIS A 237 -7.35 0.20 3.86
N MET A 238 -8.39 0.85 3.33
CA MET A 238 -9.22 1.80 4.07
C MET A 238 -10.19 1.14 5.05
N HIS A 239 -10.22 -0.19 5.14
CA HIS A 239 -11.05 -0.97 6.07
C HIS A 239 -12.52 -0.53 6.08
N CYS A 240 -13.10 -0.42 4.88
CA CYS A 240 -14.53 -0.23 4.69
C CYS A 240 -14.94 -0.71 3.30
N LYS A 241 -16.18 -1.22 3.19
CA LYS A 241 -16.76 -1.50 1.87
C LYS A 241 -17.19 -0.20 1.21
N PHE A 242 -16.73 0.01 -0.01
CA PHE A 242 -17.15 1.13 -0.84
C PHE A 242 -17.21 0.72 -2.30
N ALA A 243 -18.28 1.14 -2.98
CA ALA A 243 -18.48 0.87 -4.40
C ALA A 243 -18.68 2.20 -5.14
N ALA A 244 -18.07 2.30 -6.31
CA ALA A 244 -18.17 3.47 -7.18
C ALA A 244 -18.18 3.07 -8.65
N ILE A 245 -18.75 3.93 -9.49
CA ILE A 245 -18.77 3.75 -10.94
C ILE A 245 -18.16 4.99 -11.58
N LYS A 246 -16.94 4.84 -12.11
CA LYS A 246 -16.27 5.92 -12.85
C LYS A 246 -16.49 5.74 -14.34
N THR A 247 -17.23 6.67 -14.93
CA THR A 247 -17.49 6.71 -16.38
C THR A 247 -16.59 7.74 -17.04
N TYR A 248 -16.04 7.39 -18.19
CA TYR A 248 -15.21 8.27 -19.01
C TYR A 248 -15.99 8.72 -20.23
N GLU A 249 -16.14 10.03 -20.39
CA GLU A 249 -16.78 10.61 -21.57
C GLU A 249 -15.96 10.32 -22.83
N ALA A 250 -16.65 10.19 -23.97
CA ALA A 250 -15.98 10.19 -25.26
C ALA A 250 -15.50 11.63 -25.55
N PRO A 251 -14.33 11.82 -26.19
CA PRO A 251 -13.94 13.15 -26.63
C PRO A 251 -15.04 13.69 -27.57
N ASN A 252 -15.69 14.77 -27.17
CA ASN A 252 -16.72 15.43 -27.95
C ASN A 252 -16.16 15.82 -29.32
N SER A 253 -16.51 15.07 -30.36
CA SER A 253 -16.44 15.54 -31.74
C SER A 253 -17.55 16.55 -31.97
N ASN A 254 -17.43 17.74 -31.37
CA ASN A 254 -18.23 18.93 -31.70
C ASN A 254 -17.52 20.18 -31.17
N GLY A 255 -16.43 20.53 -31.83
CA GLY A 255 -15.96 21.92 -31.87
C GLY A 255 -16.89 22.73 -32.76
N ALA A 256 -18.06 23.08 -32.24
CA ALA A 256 -18.82 24.23 -32.71
C ALA A 256 -18.94 25.18 -31.51
N PRO A 257 -18.50 26.45 -31.62
CA PRO A 257 -18.51 27.36 -30.47
C PRO A 257 -19.96 27.65 -30.08
N ALA A 258 -20.32 27.29 -28.86
CA ALA A 258 -21.58 27.72 -28.26
C ALA A 258 -21.57 29.26 -28.09
N PRO A 259 -22.60 29.98 -28.53
CA PRO A 259 -22.67 31.43 -28.33
C PRO A 259 -22.89 31.76 -26.85
N ALA A 260 -22.31 32.89 -26.43
CA ALA A 260 -22.31 33.43 -25.07
C ALA A 260 -23.72 33.56 -24.45
N PRO A 261 -23.85 33.51 -23.10
CA PRO A 261 -25.15 33.52 -22.43
C PRO A 261 -25.83 34.88 -22.55
N ALA A 262 -27.01 34.90 -23.17
CA ALA A 262 -27.93 36.02 -23.08
C ALA A 262 -28.63 36.03 -21.71
N ARG A 263 -28.56 37.21 -21.09
CA ARG A 263 -29.10 37.61 -19.79
C ARG A 263 -30.62 37.35 -19.72
N ALA A 264 -31.05 36.41 -18.87
CA ALA A 264 -32.48 36.16 -18.62
C ALA A 264 -32.98 36.99 -17.42
N LEU A 265 -34.02 37.78 -17.69
CA LEU A 265 -34.82 38.54 -16.73
C LEU A 265 -35.66 37.62 -15.85
N ILE A 266 -35.85 38.06 -14.61
CA ILE A 266 -36.67 37.47 -13.56
C ILE A 266 -38.16 37.53 -13.95
N SER A 267 -38.85 36.39 -13.89
CA SER A 267 -40.24 36.30 -13.40
C SER A 267 -40.58 34.84 -13.08
N GLY A 268 -41.03 34.58 -11.85
CA GLY A 268 -41.78 33.35 -11.50
C GLY A 268 -43.26 33.71 -11.28
N PRO A 269 -44.07 32.84 -10.64
CA PRO A 269 -43.97 31.38 -10.53
C PRO A 269 -45.29 30.69 -10.96
N GLN A 270 -45.28 29.37 -11.19
CA GLN A 270 -46.44 28.51 -10.86
C GLN A 270 -46.08 27.02 -10.77
N ASN A 271 -46.61 26.41 -9.72
CA ASN A 271 -46.53 25.01 -9.31
C ASN A 271 -47.05 24.04 -10.37
N THR A 272 -46.43 22.85 -10.47
CA THR A 272 -47.10 21.55 -10.27
C THR A 272 -46.07 20.44 -10.03
N VAL A 273 -46.25 19.74 -8.91
CA VAL A 273 -45.55 18.53 -8.49
C VAL A 273 -46.10 17.32 -9.25
N GLN A 274 -45.24 16.42 -9.75
CA GLN A 274 -45.43 14.96 -9.64
C GLN A 274 -44.07 14.22 -9.61
N PRO A 275 -43.93 13.15 -8.79
CA PRO A 275 -42.66 12.48 -8.51
C PRO A 275 -42.41 11.30 -9.47
N VAL A 276 -41.17 11.13 -9.93
CA VAL A 276 -40.72 9.88 -10.56
C VAL A 276 -39.82 9.15 -9.56
N THR A 277 -40.38 8.11 -8.95
CA THR A 277 -39.68 7.12 -8.13
C THR A 277 -38.74 6.30 -9.01
N LEU A 278 -37.42 6.49 -8.88
CA LEU A 278 -36.44 5.51 -9.33
C LEU A 278 -36.23 4.50 -8.19
N ALA A 279 -36.90 3.36 -8.32
CA ALA A 279 -36.68 2.20 -7.47
C ALA A 279 -35.22 1.73 -7.63
N ALA A 280 -34.51 1.67 -6.51
CA ALA A 280 -33.22 1.01 -6.41
C ALA A 280 -33.36 -0.44 -6.85
N ARG A 281 -32.66 -0.83 -7.92
CA ARG A 281 -32.49 -2.24 -8.26
C ARG A 281 -31.57 -2.85 -7.21
N HIS A 282 -32.17 -3.65 -6.33
CA HIS A 282 -31.48 -4.55 -5.41
C HIS A 282 -30.49 -5.42 -6.20
N ASN A 283 -29.20 -5.34 -5.89
CA ASN A 283 -28.17 -6.13 -6.54
C ASN A 283 -28.24 -7.57 -5.97
N SER A 284 -28.48 -8.58 -6.81
CA SER A 284 -28.62 -9.98 -6.40
C SER A 284 -27.31 -10.67 -6.02
N ASP A 285 -26.20 -9.92 -6.00
CA ASP A 285 -24.84 -10.42 -5.75
C ASP A 285 -24.31 -10.11 -4.33
N GLU A 286 -25.11 -9.49 -3.46
CA GLU A 286 -24.74 -9.23 -2.06
C GLU A 286 -25.23 -10.38 -1.16
N ILE A 287 -24.31 -11.14 -0.58
CA ILE A 287 -24.60 -12.09 0.49
C ILE A 287 -24.07 -11.48 1.79
N ASP A 288 -24.97 -11.19 2.73
CA ASP A 288 -24.61 -10.76 4.08
C ASP A 288 -24.26 -12.00 4.90
N LEU A 289 -22.98 -12.17 5.23
CA LEU A 289 -22.50 -13.26 6.08
C LEU A 289 -22.46 -12.76 7.53
N ASP A 290 -23.62 -12.59 8.13
CA ASP A 290 -23.71 -12.46 9.58
C ASP A 290 -23.33 -13.81 10.19
N MET A 291 -22.15 -13.87 10.77
CA MET A 291 -21.65 -15.05 11.49
C MET A 291 -22.41 -15.20 12.80
N ASP A 292 -23.52 -15.93 12.79
CA ASP A 292 -24.18 -16.37 14.01
C ASP A 292 -23.37 -17.45 14.73
N GLU A 293 -23.29 -17.33 16.06
CA GLU A 293 -22.64 -18.25 17.00
C GLU A 293 -23.35 -19.62 17.02
N GLU A 294 -22.72 -20.66 16.50
CA GLU A 294 -23.08 -22.05 16.85
C GLU A 294 -21.88 -22.81 17.44
N GLN A 295 -22.19 -23.51 18.53
CA GLN A 295 -21.30 -24.07 19.55
C GLN A 295 -20.27 -25.07 19.02
N LEU A 296 -19.00 -24.82 19.36
CA LEU A 296 -17.94 -25.83 19.36
C LEU A 296 -17.93 -26.61 20.69
N PRO A 297 -17.67 -27.93 20.70
CA PRO A 297 -17.59 -28.74 21.92
C PRO A 297 -16.34 -28.40 22.77
N PRO A 298 -16.35 -28.66 24.09
CA PRO A 298 -15.47 -27.99 25.03
C PRO A 298 -14.05 -28.56 25.03
N ALA A 299 -13.06 -27.69 24.85
CA ALA A 299 -11.68 -27.94 25.27
C ALA A 299 -11.48 -27.44 26.71
N GLN A 300 -10.81 -28.26 27.54
CA GLN A 300 -10.53 -28.01 28.96
C GLN A 300 -9.49 -26.89 29.18
N PRO A 301 -9.46 -26.25 30.37
CA PRO A 301 -9.09 -24.85 30.52
C PRO A 301 -7.60 -24.65 30.73
N VAL A 302 -7.03 -23.63 30.08
CA VAL A 302 -5.80 -22.98 30.54
C VAL A 302 -6.15 -21.53 30.84
N ALA A 303 -5.91 -21.14 32.09
CA ALA A 303 -6.41 -19.90 32.67
C ALA A 303 -5.76 -18.67 32.01
N SER A 304 -6.59 -17.73 31.55
CA SER A 304 -6.21 -16.33 31.40
C SER A 304 -7.36 -15.43 31.89
N ASN A 305 -7.01 -14.47 32.73
CA ASN A 305 -7.94 -13.52 33.34
C ASN A 305 -8.57 -12.64 32.25
N ARG A 306 -9.89 -12.68 32.13
CA ARG A 306 -10.69 -11.73 31.33
C ARG A 306 -10.82 -10.41 32.09
N ALA A 307 -10.38 -9.32 31.43
CA ALA A 307 -10.97 -8.00 31.59
C ALA A 307 -11.41 -7.54 30.20
N ALA A 308 -12.67 -7.10 30.09
CA ALA A 308 -13.27 -6.59 28.86
C ALA A 308 -12.53 -5.33 28.40
N VAL A 309 -12.08 -5.30 27.14
CA VAL A 309 -11.53 -4.09 26.52
C VAL A 309 -12.13 -3.94 25.13
N ALA A 310 -12.71 -2.76 24.91
CA ALA A 310 -13.29 -2.30 23.66
C ALA A 310 -12.25 -2.17 22.54
N ASN A 311 -12.71 -2.25 21.29
CA ASN A 311 -11.97 -2.11 20.04
C ASN A 311 -10.86 -1.03 20.09
N GLN A 312 -9.61 -1.45 19.93
CA GLN A 312 -8.41 -0.58 19.80
C GLN A 312 -7.65 -0.81 18.48
N ASP A 313 -8.28 -1.47 17.49
CA ASP A 313 -7.66 -1.79 16.20
C ASP A 313 -7.97 -0.77 15.09
N GLU A 314 -8.44 0.42 15.47
CA GLU A 314 -8.35 1.60 14.61
C GLU A 314 -7.02 2.28 14.92
N ILE A 315 -5.99 1.91 14.15
CA ILE A 315 -4.78 2.73 14.06
C ILE A 315 -5.22 4.03 13.40
N THR A 316 -5.19 5.08 14.19
CA THR A 316 -5.23 6.49 13.78
C THR A 316 -4.32 6.70 12.58
N PHE A 317 -4.79 7.52 11.64
CA PHE A 317 -3.97 8.13 10.61
C PHE A 317 -2.60 8.50 11.16
N ASP A 318 -1.54 8.32 10.37
CA ASP A 318 -0.19 8.83 10.68
C ASP A 318 -0.27 10.34 10.95
N GLU A 319 -0.62 10.73 12.18
CA GLU A 319 -0.56 12.07 12.71
C GLU A 319 0.90 12.40 13.01
N ASP A 320 1.62 12.77 11.95
CA ASP A 320 2.81 13.62 12.04
C ASP A 320 2.56 14.86 11.15
N GLU A 321 1.55 15.67 11.49
CA GLU A 321 1.53 17.10 11.15
C GLU A 321 1.73 17.90 12.44
N ASP A 322 2.96 18.39 12.65
CA ASP A 322 3.33 19.24 13.79
C ASP A 322 2.57 20.59 13.73
N GLU A 323 1.60 20.80 14.62
CA GLU A 323 1.03 22.12 14.92
C GLU A 323 1.98 22.93 15.84
N LEU A 324 2.55 24.01 15.31
CA LEU A 324 3.29 25.02 16.07
C LEU A 324 2.32 25.89 16.89
N THR A 325 2.36 25.74 18.21
CA THR A 325 1.72 26.67 19.16
C THR A 325 2.77 27.62 19.75
N ASP A 326 2.66 28.91 19.43
CA ASP A 326 3.56 29.96 19.94
C ASP A 326 3.18 30.36 21.38
N HIS A 327 4.01 29.98 22.35
CA HIS A 327 4.00 30.53 23.70
C HIS A 327 5.10 31.58 23.86
N VAL A 328 4.71 32.86 23.85
CA VAL A 328 5.60 33.99 24.10
C VAL A 328 5.82 34.18 25.60
N HIS A 329 7.04 33.92 26.06
CA HIS A 329 7.59 34.46 27.30
C HIS A 329 8.84 35.27 26.98
N GLY A 330 8.74 36.57 27.24
CA GLY A 330 9.77 37.55 26.91
C GLY A 330 10.77 37.80 28.03
N VAL A 331 11.94 38.28 27.63
CA VAL A 331 12.90 39.18 28.32
C VAL A 331 13.86 39.62 27.19
N GLY A 332 14.33 40.85 26.97
CA GLY A 332 14.27 42.18 27.59
C GLY A 332 15.45 43.01 27.00
N ALA A 333 15.35 44.34 27.11
CA ALA A 333 16.34 45.41 26.78
C ALA A 333 16.26 46.01 25.35
N ALA A 334 16.25 47.33 25.11
CA ALA A 334 16.51 48.49 25.96
C ALA A 334 15.85 49.79 25.42
N SER A 335 15.44 50.65 26.36
CA SER A 335 15.46 52.14 26.39
C SER A 335 15.07 52.99 25.17
N HIS A 336 13.99 53.79 25.29
CA HIS A 336 14.08 55.26 25.40
C HIS A 336 12.74 55.89 25.86
N GLN A 337 12.86 57.09 26.40
CA GLN A 337 11.96 57.86 27.29
C GLN A 337 10.82 58.62 26.58
N GLY A 338 9.76 58.97 27.32
CA GLY A 338 8.88 60.11 27.04
C GLY A 338 7.43 59.95 27.49
N GLU A 339 7.05 60.60 28.60
CA GLU A 339 5.69 60.70 29.17
C GLU A 339 4.75 61.61 28.34
N ILE A 340 3.42 61.43 28.45
CA ILE A 340 2.40 62.40 28.98
C ILE A 340 0.94 62.07 28.51
N SER A 341 0.02 62.13 29.49
CA SER A 341 -1.45 62.43 29.53
C SER A 341 -2.56 61.56 28.89
N SER A 342 -3.27 60.85 29.78
CA SER A 342 -4.73 60.85 30.14
C SER A 342 -5.84 61.42 29.20
N GLU A 343 -6.88 60.59 28.95
CA GLU A 343 -8.33 60.75 29.28
C GLU A 343 -9.31 60.10 28.24
N ASP A 344 -10.14 59.19 28.76
CA ASP A 344 -11.54 58.82 28.49
C ASP A 344 -12.12 58.19 27.20
N ALA A 345 -13.04 57.25 27.49
CA ALA A 345 -14.27 56.81 26.78
C ALA A 345 -14.27 55.56 25.85
N ASP A 346 -14.60 54.41 26.48
CA ASP A 346 -15.60 53.38 26.12
C ASP A 346 -15.91 53.01 24.65
N THR A 347 -15.44 51.84 24.18
CA THR A 347 -16.10 50.90 23.24
C THR A 347 -15.27 49.61 23.04
N PRO A 348 -15.88 48.42 22.80
CA PRO A 348 -15.15 47.15 22.80
C PRO A 348 -14.36 46.94 21.51
N ARG A 349 -13.02 46.80 21.63
CA ARG A 349 -12.13 46.51 20.49
C ARG A 349 -11.99 45.00 20.26
N SER A 350 -12.28 44.63 19.03
CA SER A 350 -11.96 43.37 18.34
C SER A 350 -10.48 42.98 18.46
N ALA A 351 -10.22 41.67 18.61
CA ALA A 351 -8.91 41.06 18.45
C ALA A 351 -8.33 41.30 17.04
N PRO A 352 -6.99 41.39 16.86
CA PRO A 352 -6.38 41.72 15.58
C PRO A 352 -6.43 40.54 14.61
N VAL A 353 -6.86 40.87 13.39
CA VAL A 353 -6.83 40.00 12.21
C VAL A 353 -5.39 39.96 11.69
N SER A 354 -4.68 38.84 11.88
CA SER A 354 -3.43 38.55 11.14
C SER A 354 -3.76 37.69 9.93
N SER A 355 -4.45 38.28 8.96
CA SER A 355 -4.60 37.70 7.63
C SER A 355 -3.82 38.59 6.67
N VAL A 356 -2.59 38.20 6.34
CA VAL A 356 -1.91 38.79 5.18
C VAL A 356 -2.78 38.46 3.97
N SER A 357 -3.32 39.49 3.31
CA SER A 357 -4.20 39.31 2.15
C SER A 357 -3.46 38.55 1.05
N SER A 358 -4.21 37.78 0.24
CA SER A 358 -3.69 37.06 -0.93
C SER A 358 -2.90 37.96 -1.88
N GLU A 359 -3.22 39.26 -1.89
CA GLU A 359 -2.58 40.29 -2.69
C GLU A 359 -1.15 40.63 -2.24
N LEU A 360 -0.83 40.53 -0.95
CA LEU A 360 0.53 40.69 -0.41
C LEU A 360 1.40 39.44 -0.62
N ARG A 361 0.80 38.24 -0.63
CA ARG A 361 1.50 36.99 -1.01
C ARG A 361 1.92 36.99 -2.48
N ALA A 362 1.13 37.65 -3.35
CA ALA A 362 1.45 37.78 -4.77
C ALA A 362 2.64 38.72 -5.06
N GLN A 363 3.10 39.49 -4.07
CA GLN A 363 4.25 40.39 -4.21
C GLN A 363 5.59 39.75 -3.77
N LEU A 364 5.59 38.52 -3.26
CA LEU A 364 6.81 37.81 -2.88
C LEU A 364 7.57 37.33 -4.13
N PRO A 365 8.93 37.39 -4.14
CA PRO A 365 9.72 36.87 -5.23
C PRO A 365 9.41 35.39 -5.49
N ALA A 366 9.39 34.98 -6.76
CA ALA A 366 9.07 33.61 -7.18
C ALA A 366 9.90 32.52 -6.48
N ALA A 367 11.06 32.86 -5.92
CA ALA A 367 11.92 31.98 -5.13
C ALA A 367 11.30 31.48 -3.80
N PHE A 368 10.24 32.13 -3.31
CA PHE A 368 9.52 31.73 -2.07
C PHE A 368 8.23 30.95 -2.34
N SER A 369 7.86 30.74 -3.59
CA SER A 369 6.75 29.87 -3.96
C SER A 369 7.23 28.42 -3.92
N ARG A 370 6.47 27.50 -3.27
CA ARG A 370 6.71 26.06 -3.40
C ARG A 370 6.79 25.74 -4.89
N PRO A 371 7.87 25.10 -5.40
CA PRO A 371 7.90 24.69 -6.79
C PRO A 371 6.70 23.78 -7.03
N ALA A 372 5.84 24.17 -7.98
CA ALA A 372 4.78 23.31 -8.44
C ALA A 372 5.41 21.95 -8.79
N ILE A 373 4.90 20.87 -8.19
CA ILE A 373 5.23 19.53 -8.66
C ILE A 373 5.01 19.57 -10.17
N PRO A 374 6.01 19.26 -11.01
CA PRO A 374 5.78 19.20 -12.43
C PRO A 374 4.72 18.11 -12.63
N LEU A 375 3.47 18.55 -12.83
CA LEU A 375 2.51 17.84 -13.63
C LEU A 375 3.30 17.44 -14.88
N MET A 376 3.35 16.15 -15.21
CA MET A 376 3.86 15.72 -16.53
C MET A 376 3.36 16.74 -17.55
N ARG A 377 4.31 17.43 -18.21
CA ARG A 377 4.09 18.60 -19.09
C ARG A 377 2.62 18.91 -19.33
N ALA A 378 2.10 19.93 -18.63
CA ALA A 378 0.79 20.49 -18.91
C ALA A 378 0.64 20.74 -20.42
N GLY A 379 -0.26 20.02 -21.09
CA GLY A 379 -0.61 20.29 -22.49
C GLY A 379 -0.86 19.09 -23.41
N VAL A 380 -0.60 17.85 -23.02
CA VAL A 380 -0.98 16.67 -23.82
C VAL A 380 -1.62 15.63 -22.90
N GLU A 381 -2.95 15.57 -22.86
CA GLU A 381 -3.63 14.41 -22.28
C GLU A 381 -3.07 13.14 -22.96
N PRO A 382 -2.63 12.13 -22.19
CA PRO A 382 -2.16 10.88 -22.77
C PRO A 382 -3.27 10.30 -23.62
N LYS A 383 -3.04 10.21 -24.94
CA LYS A 383 -4.02 9.60 -25.84
C LYS A 383 -4.23 8.15 -25.41
N ILE A 384 -5.45 7.81 -25.03
CA ILE A 384 -5.80 6.43 -24.70
C ILE A 384 -5.61 5.58 -25.95
N PRO A 385 -4.86 4.47 -25.87
CA PRO A 385 -4.68 3.53 -26.96
C PRO A 385 -6.03 3.05 -27.51
N ALA A 386 -6.10 2.89 -28.82
CA ALA A 386 -7.34 2.55 -29.52
C ALA A 386 -7.95 1.22 -29.04
N ASP A 387 -7.12 0.28 -28.58
CA ASP A 387 -7.57 -1.05 -28.15
C ASP A 387 -8.13 -1.05 -26.72
N ILE A 388 -8.01 0.07 -25.99
CA ILE A 388 -8.66 0.28 -24.70
C ILE A 388 -10.03 0.89 -24.97
N THR A 389 -11.03 0.01 -25.04
CA THR A 389 -12.38 0.37 -25.49
C THR A 389 -13.34 0.60 -24.33
N ASN A 390 -13.04 0.08 -23.13
CA ASN A 390 -13.91 0.25 -21.98
C ASN A 390 -13.98 1.72 -21.53
N LYS A 391 -15.18 2.13 -21.13
CA LYS A 391 -15.49 3.50 -20.71
C LYS A 391 -16.05 3.57 -19.29
N THR A 392 -16.20 2.45 -18.60
CA THR A 392 -16.77 2.43 -17.25
C THR A 392 -15.99 1.48 -16.36
N VAL A 393 -15.42 2.00 -15.28
CA VAL A 393 -14.75 1.19 -14.24
C VAL A 393 -15.73 0.99 -13.10
N ARG A 394 -15.98 -0.27 -12.73
CA ARG A 394 -16.67 -0.65 -11.50
C ARG A 394 -15.64 -0.82 -10.40
N PHE A 395 -15.59 0.14 -9.50
CA PHE A 395 -14.69 0.12 -8.35
C PHE A 395 -15.36 -0.58 -7.18
N LEU A 396 -14.62 -1.45 -6.51
CA LEU A 396 -15.02 -2.08 -5.25
C LEU A 396 -13.83 -2.12 -4.30
N ALA A 397 -14.01 -1.53 -3.13
CA ALA A 397 -13.15 -1.73 -1.98
C ALA A 397 -13.85 -2.56 -0.92
N LEU A 398 -13.09 -3.39 -0.21
CA LEU A 398 -13.57 -4.29 0.83
C LEU A 398 -12.77 -4.13 2.13
N ASP A 399 -13.38 -4.57 3.22
CA ASP A 399 -12.80 -4.53 4.56
C ASP A 399 -11.83 -5.70 4.83
N LYS A 400 -11.26 -5.78 6.03
CA LYS A 400 -10.53 -6.94 6.53
C LYS A 400 -11.45 -8.03 7.07
N CYS A 401 -11.01 -9.29 7.00
CA CYS A 401 -11.71 -10.47 7.51
C CYS A 401 -11.93 -10.43 9.04
N LEU A 402 -12.96 -9.72 9.49
CA LEU A 402 -13.39 -9.61 10.88
C LEU A 402 -14.91 -9.78 11.00
N PRO A 403 -15.42 -10.16 12.18
CA PRO A 403 -16.85 -10.33 12.40
C PRO A 403 -17.66 -9.08 12.06
N ARG A 404 -18.80 -9.27 11.36
CA ARG A 404 -19.74 -8.21 10.94
C ARG A 404 -19.13 -7.16 9.99
N ARG A 405 -18.02 -7.48 9.32
CA ARG A 405 -17.43 -6.63 8.29
C ARG A 405 -17.71 -7.17 6.89
N LYS A 406 -17.72 -6.27 5.91
CA LYS A 406 -17.96 -6.62 4.50
C LYS A 406 -16.62 -6.75 3.77
N PHE A 407 -15.99 -7.89 3.94
CA PHE A 407 -14.62 -8.16 3.51
C PHE A 407 -14.50 -9.03 2.24
N LEU A 408 -15.55 -9.78 1.92
CA LEU A 408 -15.58 -10.75 0.82
C LEU A 408 -16.73 -10.47 -0.15
N GLN A 409 -16.47 -10.56 -1.47
CA GLN A 409 -17.50 -10.53 -2.50
C GLN A 409 -17.21 -11.56 -3.60
N LEU A 410 -18.24 -12.32 -4.00
CA LEU A 410 -18.14 -13.27 -5.13
C LEU A 410 -18.69 -12.61 -6.39
N LEU A 411 -18.02 -12.80 -7.53
CA LEU A 411 -18.35 -12.20 -8.82
C LEU A 411 -18.14 -13.20 -9.96
N GLU A 412 -18.98 -13.13 -11.00
CA GLU A 412 -18.70 -13.80 -12.27
C GLU A 412 -18.17 -12.75 -13.26
N ILE A 413 -16.97 -12.97 -13.81
CA ILE A 413 -16.29 -12.01 -14.68
C ILE A 413 -15.95 -12.66 -16.01
N ARG A 414 -16.17 -11.93 -17.11
CA ARG A 414 -15.84 -12.34 -18.48
C ARG A 414 -14.84 -11.37 -19.12
N PRO A 415 -13.98 -11.85 -20.04
CA PRO A 415 -13.11 -10.98 -20.81
C PRO A 415 -13.89 -9.90 -21.54
N HIS A 416 -13.39 -8.67 -21.50
CA HIS A 416 -13.99 -7.53 -22.16
C HIS A 416 -13.94 -7.69 -23.68
N GLY A 417 -15.05 -7.39 -24.35
CA GLY A 417 -15.16 -7.50 -25.82
C GLY A 417 -15.49 -8.92 -26.33
N GLU A 418 -15.42 -9.96 -25.50
CA GLU A 418 -15.84 -11.31 -25.87
C GLU A 418 -17.33 -11.57 -25.58
N VAL A 419 -18.19 -10.67 -26.06
CA VAL A 419 -19.64 -10.87 -26.01
C VAL A 419 -20.06 -11.77 -27.18
N GLY A 420 -20.24 -13.07 -26.94
CA GLY A 420 -20.90 -13.96 -27.91
C GLY A 420 -20.26 -15.33 -28.19
N LYS A 421 -19.09 -15.66 -27.60
CA LYS A 421 -18.55 -17.02 -27.67
C LYS A 421 -19.23 -17.89 -26.61
N SER A 422 -20.38 -18.44 -26.96
CA SER A 422 -21.09 -19.44 -26.14
C SER A 422 -20.27 -20.72 -26.05
N ALA A 423 -19.52 -20.90 -24.96
CA ALA A 423 -19.00 -22.22 -24.61
C ALA A 423 -20.19 -23.15 -24.27
N SER A 424 -20.20 -24.35 -24.84
CA SER A 424 -21.23 -25.36 -24.58
C SER A 424 -21.20 -25.78 -23.11
N MET A 425 -22.38 -25.77 -22.46
CA MET A 425 -22.57 -26.04 -21.03
C MET A 425 -22.51 -27.53 -20.63
N ASP A 426 -22.32 -28.45 -21.58
CA ASP A 426 -22.34 -29.89 -21.31
C ASP A 426 -20.91 -30.41 -21.07
N GLY A 427 -20.48 -30.38 -19.81
CA GLY A 427 -19.22 -30.97 -19.36
C GLY A 427 -18.67 -30.35 -18.07
N PRO A 428 -17.66 -30.98 -17.42
CA PRO A 428 -16.91 -30.34 -16.34
C PRO A 428 -16.29 -29.03 -16.82
N ARG A 429 -16.38 -27.95 -16.03
CA ARG A 429 -15.72 -26.68 -16.37
C ARG A 429 -14.21 -26.92 -16.48
N PRO A 430 -13.55 -26.61 -17.62
CA PRO A 430 -12.11 -26.78 -17.74
C PRO A 430 -11.40 -25.86 -16.74
N LYS A 431 -10.35 -26.36 -16.08
CA LYS A 431 -9.50 -25.54 -15.19
C LYS A 431 -8.91 -24.40 -16.03
N PRO A 432 -9.08 -23.13 -15.65
CA PRO A 432 -8.52 -22.03 -16.42
C PRO A 432 -6.99 -22.08 -16.38
N GLU A 433 -6.36 -21.84 -17.53
CA GLU A 433 -4.91 -21.74 -17.65
C GLU A 433 -4.43 -20.44 -17.00
N PHE A 434 -3.35 -20.53 -16.23
CA PHE A 434 -2.70 -19.40 -15.58
C PHE A 434 -1.36 -19.11 -16.28
N GLU A 435 -1.28 -17.94 -16.91
CA GLU A 435 -0.23 -17.63 -17.88
C GLU A 435 0.37 -16.22 -17.65
N TYR A 436 1.60 -16.04 -18.09
CA TYR A 436 2.21 -14.73 -18.25
C TYR A 436 1.51 -13.94 -19.38
N ASP A 437 1.43 -12.62 -19.21
CA ASP A 437 0.95 -11.74 -20.27
C ASP A 437 2.08 -11.34 -21.23
N PRO A 438 1.97 -11.61 -22.55
CA PRO A 438 3.05 -11.36 -23.50
C PRO A 438 3.38 -9.88 -23.68
N GLU A 439 2.39 -8.98 -23.58
CA GLU A 439 2.64 -7.52 -23.63
C GLU A 439 3.43 -7.07 -22.40
N TRP A 440 3.06 -7.58 -21.22
CA TRP A 440 3.78 -7.29 -19.98
C TRP A 440 5.20 -7.84 -19.94
N LEU A 441 5.43 -9.04 -20.49
CA LEU A 441 6.79 -9.60 -20.63
C LEU A 441 7.67 -8.68 -21.50
N ALA A 442 7.12 -8.17 -22.61
CA ALA A 442 7.84 -7.24 -23.49
C ALA A 442 8.15 -5.91 -22.79
N ILE A 443 7.17 -5.34 -22.07
CA ILE A 443 7.36 -4.11 -21.28
C ILE A 443 8.43 -4.33 -20.21
N THR A 444 8.36 -5.43 -19.46
CA THR A 444 9.32 -5.77 -18.41
C THR A 444 10.74 -5.85 -18.99
N ARG A 445 10.90 -6.52 -20.13
CA ARG A 445 12.19 -6.62 -20.82
C ARG A 445 12.71 -5.28 -21.33
N ALA A 446 11.85 -4.43 -21.88
CA ALA A 446 12.22 -3.09 -22.34
C ALA A 446 12.69 -2.17 -21.19
N PHE A 447 12.17 -2.40 -19.98
CA PHE A 447 12.49 -1.63 -18.78
C PHE A 447 13.63 -2.23 -17.94
N ALA A 448 14.11 -3.44 -18.25
CA ALA A 448 15.07 -4.16 -17.41
C ALA A 448 16.36 -3.36 -17.12
N SER A 449 16.88 -2.62 -18.10
CA SER A 449 18.07 -1.76 -17.96
C SER A 449 17.81 -0.45 -17.19
N HIS A 450 16.54 -0.09 -16.98
CA HIS A 450 16.12 1.11 -16.25
C HIS A 450 15.81 0.79 -14.78
N MET A 451 15.71 -0.50 -14.42
CA MET A 451 15.54 -0.93 -13.04
C MET A 451 16.89 -0.86 -12.32
N ILE A 452 16.95 -0.09 -11.25
CA ILE A 452 18.14 0.06 -10.40
C ILE A 452 17.75 -0.30 -8.98
N PHE A 453 18.43 -1.29 -8.41
CA PHE A 453 18.18 -1.76 -7.06
C PHE A 453 19.33 -1.45 -6.09
N GLY A 454 19.03 -1.33 -4.79
CA GLY A 454 20.03 -1.35 -3.72
C GLY A 454 20.94 -0.13 -3.60
N SER A 455 20.60 0.99 -4.25
CA SER A 455 21.40 2.22 -4.20
C SER A 455 20.53 3.44 -3.89
N LYS A 456 20.69 4.01 -2.68
CA LYS A 456 19.98 5.22 -2.23
C LYS A 456 20.36 6.48 -3.02
N SER A 457 21.57 6.52 -3.59
CA SER A 457 22.05 7.64 -4.41
C SER A 457 21.62 7.55 -5.87
N ALA A 458 21.06 6.40 -6.29
CA ALA A 458 20.56 6.22 -7.64
C ALA A 458 19.37 7.16 -7.89
N ARG A 459 19.31 7.66 -9.12
CA ARG A 459 18.19 8.46 -9.60
C ARG A 459 17.35 7.61 -10.52
N THR A 460 16.03 7.74 -10.40
CA THR A 460 15.10 7.14 -11.35
C THR A 460 15.41 7.66 -12.74
N PRO A 461 15.58 6.78 -13.75
CA PRO A 461 15.84 7.20 -15.11
C PRO A 461 14.77 8.14 -15.63
N GLU A 462 15.17 9.10 -16.46
CA GLU A 462 14.24 10.03 -17.09
C GLU A 462 13.18 9.30 -17.91
N ASP A 463 11.99 9.88 -17.95
CA ASP A 463 10.90 9.40 -18.80
C ASP A 463 11.26 9.65 -20.27
N LEU A 464 11.47 8.57 -21.03
CA LEU A 464 11.82 8.64 -22.45
C LEU A 464 10.63 9.10 -23.31
N GLY A 465 9.42 9.11 -22.76
CA GLY A 465 8.18 9.42 -23.45
C GLY A 465 7.64 8.23 -24.25
N GLU A 466 6.33 8.24 -24.46
CA GLU A 466 5.57 7.12 -25.04
C GLU A 466 6.11 6.69 -26.42
N ALA A 467 6.49 7.63 -27.29
CA ALA A 467 6.97 7.30 -28.63
C ALA A 467 8.29 6.51 -28.62
N ASN A 468 9.18 6.80 -27.66
CA ASN A 468 10.45 6.09 -27.54
C ASN A 468 10.25 4.74 -26.87
N TYR A 469 9.45 4.67 -25.80
CA TYR A 469 9.09 3.40 -25.18
C TYR A 469 8.39 2.46 -26.16
N ARG A 470 7.51 2.98 -27.01
CA ARG A 470 6.83 2.18 -28.04
C ARG A 470 7.81 1.43 -28.94
N ARG A 471 8.84 2.12 -29.44
CA ARG A 471 9.86 1.49 -30.30
C ARG A 471 10.63 0.38 -29.56
N LEU A 472 10.94 0.59 -28.28
CA LEU A 472 11.62 -0.40 -27.46
C LEU A 472 10.71 -1.61 -27.20
N ILE A 473 9.45 -1.37 -26.82
CA ILE A 473 8.47 -2.41 -26.51
C ILE A 473 8.13 -3.22 -27.76
N GLU A 474 7.93 -2.61 -28.93
CA GLU A 474 7.68 -3.32 -30.18
C GLU A 474 8.83 -4.27 -30.55
N ARG A 475 10.08 -3.85 -30.31
CA ARG A 475 11.26 -4.71 -30.49
C ARG A 475 11.25 -5.89 -29.51
N GLU A 476 11.02 -5.63 -28.23
CA GLU A 476 10.97 -6.70 -27.22
C GLU A 476 9.75 -7.61 -27.38
N GLN A 477 8.63 -7.10 -27.91
CA GLN A 477 7.43 -7.88 -28.20
C GLN A 477 7.70 -8.89 -29.33
N ALA A 478 8.39 -8.48 -30.40
CA ALA A 478 8.84 -9.41 -31.43
C ALA A 478 9.77 -10.50 -30.87
N TRP A 479 10.65 -10.13 -29.93
CA TRP A 479 11.53 -11.07 -29.25
C TRP A 479 10.74 -12.07 -28.38
N VAL A 480 9.80 -11.58 -27.55
CA VAL A 480 8.93 -12.40 -26.67
C VAL A 480 8.07 -13.36 -27.50
N GLU A 481 7.51 -12.88 -28.61
CA GLU A 481 6.75 -13.69 -29.54
C GLU A 481 7.56 -14.89 -30.05
N GLU A 482 8.80 -14.65 -30.49
CA GLU A 482 9.69 -15.70 -31.01
C GLU A 482 10.22 -16.66 -29.91
N HIS A 483 10.58 -16.12 -28.75
CA HIS A 483 11.34 -16.88 -27.73
C HIS A 483 10.46 -17.49 -26.64
N VAL A 484 9.26 -16.95 -26.42
CA VAL A 484 8.34 -17.36 -25.35
C VAL A 484 7.03 -17.89 -25.95
N VAL A 485 6.32 -17.07 -26.73
CA VAL A 485 4.96 -17.40 -27.20
C VAL A 485 4.96 -18.60 -28.14
N ARG A 486 5.73 -18.55 -29.25
CA ARG A 486 5.80 -19.66 -30.22
C ARG A 486 6.40 -20.95 -29.63
N LYS A 487 7.14 -20.83 -28.52
CA LYS A 487 7.69 -21.99 -27.80
C LYS A 487 6.74 -22.55 -26.74
N GLY A 488 5.53 -21.98 -26.60
CA GLY A 488 4.52 -22.43 -25.64
C GLY A 488 4.93 -22.23 -24.18
N LYS A 489 5.74 -21.20 -23.88
CA LYS A 489 6.29 -20.93 -22.55
C LYS A 489 5.53 -19.85 -21.76
N LEU A 490 4.25 -19.63 -22.11
CA LEU A 490 3.42 -18.64 -21.40
C LEU A 490 2.84 -19.18 -20.09
N GLY A 491 2.68 -20.50 -19.94
CA GLY A 491 2.20 -21.09 -18.69
C GLY A 491 3.11 -20.73 -17.51
N ILE A 492 2.53 -20.24 -16.41
CA ILE A 492 3.27 -19.95 -15.19
C ILE A 492 3.62 -21.29 -14.53
N PRO A 493 4.91 -21.66 -14.38
CA PRO A 493 5.30 -22.96 -13.86
C PRO A 493 4.94 -23.07 -12.36
N GLU A 494 4.39 -24.20 -11.92
CA GLU A 494 4.15 -24.50 -10.50
C GLU A 494 5.46 -24.92 -9.79
N ASN A 495 6.43 -24.01 -9.69
CA ASN A 495 7.81 -24.26 -9.26
C ASN A 495 8.13 -23.74 -7.84
N PHE A 496 7.13 -23.65 -6.96
CA PHE A 496 7.33 -23.22 -5.58
C PHE A 496 8.37 -24.10 -4.86
N SER A 497 9.30 -23.47 -4.15
CA SER A 497 10.22 -24.11 -3.23
C SER A 497 10.49 -23.20 -2.03
N PRO A 498 10.55 -23.74 -0.80
CA PRO A 498 10.94 -22.96 0.37
C PRO A 498 12.37 -22.42 0.25
N THR A 499 12.55 -21.11 0.39
CA THR A 499 13.86 -20.42 0.35
C THR A 499 14.43 -20.14 1.74
N ALA A 500 13.56 -19.90 2.73
CA ALA A 500 13.89 -19.64 4.12
C ALA A 500 13.42 -20.75 5.08
N PRO A 501 13.98 -20.84 6.31
CA PRO A 501 13.52 -21.75 7.34
C PRO A 501 12.03 -21.60 7.66
N VAL A 502 11.37 -22.72 7.90
CA VAL A 502 9.96 -22.77 8.29
C VAL A 502 9.79 -22.42 9.77
N PHE A 503 8.72 -21.70 10.12
CA PHE A 503 8.33 -21.50 11.51
C PHE A 503 8.04 -22.82 12.23
N VAL A 504 8.67 -23.02 13.40
CA VAL A 504 8.46 -24.21 14.23
C VAL A 504 7.54 -23.83 15.38
N VAL A 505 6.38 -24.47 15.48
CA VAL A 505 5.41 -24.23 16.56
C VAL A 505 6.08 -24.45 17.92
N GLY A 506 5.99 -23.46 18.79
CA GLY A 506 6.63 -23.45 20.11
C GLY A 506 7.92 -22.64 20.18
N THR A 507 8.45 -22.14 19.07
CA THR A 507 9.51 -21.12 19.09
C THR A 507 8.92 -19.73 19.35
N PRO A 508 9.74 -18.77 19.86
CA PRO A 508 9.28 -17.41 20.07
C PRO A 508 8.80 -16.77 18.77
N ALA A 509 7.62 -16.15 18.80
CA ALA A 509 7.09 -15.36 17.67
C ALA A 509 7.87 -14.06 17.44
N ILE A 510 8.60 -13.59 18.45
CA ILE A 510 9.44 -12.39 18.39
C ILE A 510 10.88 -12.82 18.65
N VAL A 511 11.76 -12.50 17.71
CA VAL A 511 13.20 -12.77 17.76
C VAL A 511 13.98 -11.47 17.56
N GLU A 512 15.23 -11.44 18.02
CA GLU A 512 16.13 -10.28 17.82
C GLU A 512 16.78 -10.30 16.43
N ASP A 513 17.09 -11.49 15.91
CA ASP A 513 17.75 -11.65 14.62
C ASP A 513 16.78 -11.40 13.46
N GLY A 514 17.11 -10.39 12.64
CA GLY A 514 16.38 -10.06 11.43
C GLY A 514 16.52 -11.09 10.31
N PRO A 515 15.74 -10.97 9.22
CA PRO A 515 15.82 -11.89 8.11
C PRO A 515 17.12 -11.68 7.32
N VAL A 516 17.55 -12.74 6.65
CA VAL A 516 18.62 -12.67 5.65
C VAL A 516 18.01 -12.68 4.25
N GLU A 517 18.78 -12.23 3.27
CA GLU A 517 18.36 -12.28 1.87
C GLU A 517 18.60 -13.69 1.28
N TYR A 518 17.64 -14.18 0.52
CA TYR A 518 17.71 -15.47 -0.15
C TYR A 518 17.63 -15.29 -1.67
N ASN A 519 18.43 -16.07 -2.41
CA ASN A 519 18.30 -16.16 -3.86
C ASN A 519 17.09 -17.04 -4.17
N ASN A 520 16.06 -16.47 -4.80
CA ASN A 520 14.85 -17.21 -5.15
C ASN A 520 14.96 -17.82 -6.56
N PRO A 521 14.80 -19.15 -6.71
CA PRO A 521 14.92 -19.81 -8.00
C PRO A 521 13.84 -19.37 -9.00
N GLN A 522 12.65 -18.97 -8.55
CA GLN A 522 11.57 -18.51 -9.43
C GLN A 522 11.93 -17.19 -10.12
N THR A 523 12.53 -16.25 -9.37
CA THR A 523 13.02 -14.98 -9.92
C THR A 523 14.18 -15.19 -10.89
N GLN A 524 15.05 -16.18 -10.63
CA GLN A 524 16.08 -16.57 -11.59
C GLN A 524 15.47 -17.14 -12.88
N GLU A 525 14.54 -18.10 -12.77
CA GLU A 525 13.88 -18.72 -13.91
C GLU A 525 13.10 -17.70 -14.76
N PHE A 526 12.44 -16.73 -14.11
CA PHE A 526 11.76 -15.63 -14.81
C PHE A 526 12.75 -14.73 -15.58
N CYS A 527 13.88 -14.38 -14.96
CA CYS A 527 14.95 -13.62 -15.63
C CYS A 527 15.54 -14.42 -16.81
N ASP A 528 15.75 -15.73 -16.65
CA ASP A 528 16.26 -16.61 -17.70
C ASP A 528 15.27 -16.75 -18.86
N LEU A 529 13.97 -16.89 -18.56
CA LEU A 529 12.88 -16.92 -19.54
C LEU A 529 12.90 -15.68 -20.43
N LEU A 530 13.14 -14.52 -19.82
CA LEU A 530 13.21 -13.24 -20.52
C LEU A 530 14.61 -12.88 -20.97
N GLY A 531 15.65 -13.68 -20.75
CA GLY A 531 17.05 -13.35 -21.10
C GLY A 531 17.53 -12.03 -20.49
N MET A 532 17.20 -11.78 -19.22
CA MET A 532 17.56 -10.58 -18.45
C MET A 532 18.51 -10.93 -17.31
N GLU A 533 19.26 -9.95 -16.81
CA GLU A 533 20.09 -10.12 -15.61
C GLU A 533 19.23 -10.12 -14.33
N ASN A 534 19.50 -11.08 -13.44
CA ASN A 534 18.87 -11.13 -12.12
C ASN A 534 19.61 -10.24 -11.12
N GLN A 535 19.15 -8.99 -10.97
CA GLN A 535 19.75 -8.00 -10.05
C GLN A 535 19.54 -8.30 -8.55
N PHE A 536 18.68 -9.28 -8.21
CA PHE A 536 18.43 -9.70 -6.84
C PHE A 536 19.38 -10.82 -6.41
N SER A 537 19.97 -11.55 -7.35
CA SER A 537 20.97 -12.56 -7.07
C SER A 537 22.21 -11.92 -6.45
N SER A 538 22.73 -12.52 -5.39
CA SER A 538 24.00 -12.10 -4.76
C SER A 538 24.74 -13.34 -4.25
N SER A 539 26.07 -13.27 -4.14
CA SER A 539 26.85 -14.37 -3.54
C SER A 539 26.64 -14.43 -2.02
N GLU A 540 26.97 -15.55 -1.39
CA GLU A 540 26.94 -15.67 0.08
C GLU A 540 27.85 -14.62 0.75
N GLU A 541 29.03 -14.39 0.19
CA GLU A 541 30.00 -13.43 0.68
C GLU A 541 29.47 -12.00 0.59
N GLU A 542 28.83 -11.62 -0.52
CA GLU A 542 28.23 -10.29 -0.69
C GLU A 542 27.09 -10.04 0.31
N ARG A 543 26.24 -11.05 0.53
CA ARG A 543 25.16 -10.98 1.53
C ARG A 543 25.71 -10.87 2.94
N HIS A 544 26.72 -11.67 3.29
CA HIS A 544 27.38 -11.60 4.61
C HIS A 544 28.10 -10.27 4.84
N GLU A 545 28.78 -9.73 3.83
CA GLU A 545 29.43 -8.43 3.92
C GLU A 545 28.41 -7.31 4.13
N ARG A 546 27.26 -7.35 3.43
CA ARG A 546 26.19 -6.38 3.63
C ARG A 546 25.58 -6.48 5.03
N MET A 547 25.34 -7.70 5.51
CA MET A 547 24.85 -7.94 6.88
C MET A 547 25.84 -7.42 7.93
N ARG A 548 27.15 -7.58 7.69
CA ARG A 548 28.21 -7.06 8.57
C ARG A 548 28.29 -5.54 8.59
N ARG A 549 28.02 -4.87 7.46
CA ARG A 549 27.96 -3.40 7.37
C ARG A 549 26.76 -2.82 8.12
N GLY A 550 25.73 -3.63 8.35
CA GLY A 550 24.49 -3.20 8.99
C GLY A 550 23.63 -2.32 8.08
N PRO A 551 22.49 -1.83 8.60
CA PRO A 551 21.58 -1.02 7.82
C PRO A 551 22.20 0.33 7.44
N PRO A 552 21.78 0.94 6.32
CA PRO A 552 22.24 2.27 5.94
C PRO A 552 21.93 3.30 7.05
N PRO A 553 22.78 4.32 7.25
CA PRO A 553 22.54 5.34 8.27
C PRO A 553 21.23 6.09 7.98
N LEU A 554 20.51 6.45 9.05
CA LEU A 554 19.29 7.25 8.97
C LEU A 554 19.58 8.56 8.24
N GLU A 555 18.68 8.97 7.35
CA GLU A 555 18.78 10.28 6.71
C GLU A 555 18.66 11.36 7.79
N ARG A 556 19.68 12.22 7.90
CA ARG A 556 19.53 13.45 8.69
C ARG A 556 18.50 14.31 7.97
N ARG A 557 17.26 14.30 8.46
CA ARG A 557 16.22 15.25 8.02
C ARG A 557 16.83 16.64 8.08
N HIS A 558 16.96 17.30 6.94
CA HIS A 558 17.50 18.66 6.85
C HIS A 558 16.40 19.67 7.21
N ASP A 559 15.70 19.42 8.31
CA ASP A 559 14.91 20.41 9.02
C ASP A 559 15.65 20.64 10.35
N GLY A 560 16.02 21.88 10.60
CA GLY A 560 16.92 22.30 11.68
C GLY A 560 16.33 22.18 13.09
N GLY A 561 15.83 21.00 13.48
CA GLY A 561 15.37 20.67 14.82
C GLY A 561 16.23 19.58 15.43
N VAL A 562 17.08 19.94 16.39
CA VAL A 562 17.84 18.99 17.20
C VAL A 562 16.87 18.19 18.08
N GLY A 563 16.43 17.03 17.58
CA GLY A 563 15.55 16.09 18.28
C GLY A 563 16.24 14.82 18.77
N GLY A 564 17.56 14.87 19.02
CA GLY A 564 18.27 13.74 19.64
C GLY A 564 17.96 13.68 21.14
N ARG A 565 16.88 12.99 21.53
CA ARG A 565 16.72 12.50 22.91
C ARG A 565 17.76 11.41 23.19
N GLY A 566 18.99 11.86 23.40
CA GLY A 566 20.01 11.08 24.11
C GLY A 566 19.46 10.75 25.49
N ARG A 567 19.42 9.45 25.78
CA ARG A 567 19.00 8.84 27.05
C ARG A 567 19.93 9.30 28.18
N GLY A 568 19.69 10.50 28.70
CA GLY A 568 20.37 11.05 29.86
C GLY A 568 19.76 10.48 31.14
N GLY A 569 20.42 9.48 31.73
CA GLY A 569 20.09 8.97 33.06
C GLY A 569 20.12 10.10 34.09
N ARG A 570 18.97 10.37 34.72
CA ARG A 570 18.90 11.18 35.95
C ARG A 570 19.14 10.27 37.14
N GLY A 571 20.19 10.55 37.89
CA GLY A 571 20.32 10.07 39.26
C GLY A 571 21.59 10.62 39.92
N GLY A 572 21.43 11.57 40.83
CA GLY A 572 22.46 11.90 41.82
C GLY A 572 23.02 13.32 41.79
N ARG A 573 22.25 14.29 42.26
CA ARG A 573 22.82 15.47 42.93
C ARG A 573 23.58 14.99 44.17
N GLY A 574 24.82 15.43 44.35
CA GLY A 574 25.43 15.44 45.68
C GLY A 574 26.96 15.51 45.67
N GLY A 575 27.50 16.61 46.19
CA GLY A 575 28.75 16.54 46.95
C GLY A 575 30.00 17.08 46.26
N ARG A 576 30.26 18.37 46.53
CA ARG A 576 31.59 19.00 46.63
C ARG A 576 32.74 18.00 46.83
N SER A 577 33.67 18.00 45.87
CA SER A 577 35.08 17.68 46.12
C SER A 577 35.67 18.80 46.98
N GLY A 578 35.62 18.60 48.30
CA GLY A 578 36.41 19.31 49.29
C GLY A 578 37.41 18.32 49.88
N GLY A 579 38.70 18.57 49.64
CA GLY A 579 39.80 17.76 50.15
C GLY A 579 39.70 17.57 51.66
N GLY A 580 39.48 16.33 52.07
CA GLY A 580 39.65 15.89 53.45
C GLY A 580 41.13 15.82 53.79
N ARG A 581 41.69 16.92 54.29
CA ARG A 581 42.81 16.88 55.24
C ARG A 581 42.21 16.87 56.64
N GLY A 582 42.41 15.73 57.30
CA GLY A 582 42.80 15.63 58.71
C GLY A 582 41.90 16.28 59.75
N GLY A 583 41.16 15.45 60.47
CA GLY A 583 40.49 15.83 61.71
C GLY A 583 41.47 16.38 62.75
N GLY A 584 41.03 17.44 63.43
CA GLY A 584 41.57 17.85 64.72
C GLY A 584 40.54 17.57 65.80
N ARG A 585 40.94 16.82 66.83
CA ARG A 585 40.52 17.04 68.23
C ARG A 585 41.29 16.13 69.20
N GLY A 586 41.80 16.77 70.26
CA GLY A 586 42.30 16.15 71.50
C GLY A 586 43.78 15.76 71.42
N GLY A 587 44.72 16.48 72.04
CA GLY A 587 44.81 16.60 73.50
C GLY A 587 45.33 15.25 74.02
N GLY A 588 46.63 15.01 74.08
CA GLY A 588 47.55 15.65 75.00
C GLY A 588 47.79 14.70 76.19
N ARG A 589 48.96 14.06 76.22
CA ARG A 589 49.72 13.71 77.44
C ARG A 589 51.08 13.13 77.04
N GLY A 590 52.06 13.33 77.92
CA GLY A 590 53.50 13.16 77.68
C GLY A 590 53.88 11.80 77.09
N GLY A 591 54.97 11.67 76.36
CA GLY A 591 56.31 12.11 76.74
C GLY A 591 57.17 10.85 76.85
N GLY A 592 58.37 10.87 76.25
CA GLY A 592 59.39 9.86 76.53
C GLY A 592 59.87 9.04 75.33
N ARG A 593 60.90 9.57 74.67
CA ARG A 593 62.15 8.91 74.22
C ARG A 593 62.09 7.44 73.74
N GLY A 594 62.58 7.23 72.51
CA GLY A 594 63.50 6.10 72.27
C GLY A 594 63.38 5.36 70.94
N ARG A 595 64.41 5.54 70.10
CA ARG A 595 65.09 4.53 69.26
C ARG A 595 64.31 3.73 68.19
N ARG A 596 64.70 4.01 66.93
CA ARG A 596 65.11 3.07 65.84
C ARG A 596 65.42 1.61 66.26
N PRO A 597 65.65 0.69 65.29
CA PRO A 597 65.07 0.48 63.94
C PRO A 597 64.73 -1.02 63.72
N GLY A 598 64.39 -1.43 62.49
CA GLY A 598 64.76 -2.78 62.05
C GLY A 598 63.79 -3.50 61.13
N ARG A 599 64.19 -3.58 59.87
CA ARG A 599 63.79 -4.53 58.82
C ARG A 599 63.63 -5.98 59.31
N PHE A 600 62.82 -6.75 58.57
CA PHE A 600 63.35 -7.84 57.74
C PHE A 600 62.81 -7.70 56.33
#